data_AF-A0A8H4XIU0-F1
#
_entry.id   AF-A0A8H4XIU0-F1
#
_cell.length_a   1.000
_cell.length_b   1.000
_cell.length_c   1.000
_cell.angle_alpha   90.00
_cell.angle_beta   90.00
_cell.angle_gamma   90.00
#
_symmetry.space_group_name_H-M   'P 1'
#
loop_
_entity.id
_entity.type
_entity.pdbx_description
1 polymer ?
#
loop_
_entity_poly.entity_id
_entity_poly.type
_entity_poly.pdbx_seq_one_letter_code
_entity_poly.pdbx_strand_id
1 'polypeptide(L)'
;MEAATGRRLLGEVEETSLEEILHGVRSALASNSNNKTQTQTQAHAQATKLTYMQPLDDIAARHFNATKAAGISISGRHLALLYKLISILVSPPHLYAVLIIDLEGRFDATRLTCSPSHTRHVYVQRPARSSPEQLRALVAEAEGVLLYGDVAQASAGREWWGTVVVGGLGAGDVSAGWKGWLRVDREHVREFALGISAEEAFEQRGRRQDVVDAAGWAVTSQWGGFTFNEEEHGEDEHGEDEHGEDEHGEEEEDVAEGSRERDLRGL
;
A
#
# COMPACT_ATOMS: atom_id res chain seq x y z
N MET A 1 -42.37 -17.30 47.87
CA MET A 1 -42.13 -15.88 48.23
C MET A 1 -41.05 -15.33 47.29
N GLU A 2 -41.35 -15.23 45.99
CA GLU A 2 -40.40 -14.82 44.94
C GLU A 2 -41.10 -13.96 43.88
N ALA A 3 -41.41 -12.71 44.21
CA ALA A 3 -41.92 -11.75 43.22
C ALA A 3 -41.60 -10.29 43.56
N ALA A 4 -40.61 -10.02 44.43
CA ALA A 4 -40.35 -8.67 44.94
C ALA A 4 -38.92 -8.14 44.68
N THR A 5 -38.05 -8.91 44.03
CA THR A 5 -36.63 -8.55 43.84
C THR A 5 -36.27 -8.23 42.37
N GLY A 6 -37.27 -8.06 41.50
CA GLY A 6 -37.08 -7.84 40.06
C GLY A 6 -37.48 -6.45 39.57
N ARG A 7 -37.58 -5.43 40.45
CA ARG A 7 -38.16 -4.12 40.10
C ARG A 7 -37.29 -2.91 40.44
N ARG A 8 -36.00 -3.12 40.74
CA ARG A 8 -35.05 -2.05 41.12
C ARG A 8 -33.79 -1.96 40.25
N LEU A 9 -33.75 -2.61 39.09
CA LEU A 9 -32.58 -2.61 38.19
C LEU A 9 -32.85 -2.06 36.78
N LEU A 10 -33.95 -1.32 36.57
CA LEU A 10 -34.27 -0.66 35.29
C LEU A 10 -34.81 0.76 35.51
N GLY A 11 -34.19 1.51 36.42
CA GLY A 11 -34.63 2.86 36.80
C GLY A 11 -33.73 4.00 36.32
N GLU A 12 -32.56 3.72 35.77
CA GLU A 12 -31.58 4.75 35.39
C GLU A 12 -30.97 4.38 34.04
N VAL A 13 -31.73 4.60 32.98
CA VAL A 13 -31.13 4.94 31.68
C VAL A 13 -31.38 6.43 31.55
N GLU A 14 -30.37 7.23 31.86
CA GLU A 14 -30.37 8.65 31.52
C GLU A 14 -30.47 8.76 30.00
N GLU A 15 -31.63 9.23 29.52
CA GLU A 15 -31.81 9.61 28.13
C GLU A 15 -30.98 10.88 27.88
N THR A 16 -29.68 10.71 27.59
CA THR A 16 -28.83 11.80 27.14
C THR A 16 -29.45 12.40 25.88
N SER A 17 -29.76 13.70 25.92
CA SER A 17 -30.46 14.35 24.82
C SER A 17 -29.53 14.39 23.59
N LEU A 18 -30.12 14.27 22.40
CA LEU A 18 -29.36 14.30 21.13
C LEU A 18 -28.51 15.58 21.01
N GLU A 19 -29.00 16.67 21.60
CA GLU A 19 -28.31 17.95 21.65
C GLU A 19 -27.04 17.90 22.51
N GLU A 20 -27.02 17.13 23.60
CA GLU A 20 -25.82 16.93 24.43
C GLU A 20 -24.77 16.10 23.71
N ILE A 21 -25.20 15.05 22.99
CA ILE A 21 -24.30 14.24 22.14
C ILE A 21 -23.70 15.12 21.03
N LEU A 22 -24.53 15.92 20.36
CA LEU A 22 -24.06 16.84 19.32
C LEU A 22 -23.18 17.96 19.87
N HIS A 23 -23.43 18.43 21.09
CA HIS A 23 -22.58 19.41 21.76
C HIS A 23 -21.21 18.81 22.10
N GLY A 24 -21.16 17.56 22.58
CA GLY A 24 -19.93 16.82 22.81
C GLY A 24 -19.09 16.65 21.53
N VAL A 25 -19.73 16.28 20.42
CA VAL A 25 -19.04 16.12 19.12
C VAL A 25 -18.51 17.46 18.59
N ARG A 26 -19.30 18.54 18.68
CA ARG A 26 -18.85 19.88 18.26
C ARG A 26 -17.73 20.41 19.14
N SER A 27 -17.78 20.16 20.44
CA SER A 27 -16.74 20.53 21.39
C SER A 27 -15.43 19.80 21.10
N ALA A 28 -15.47 18.49 20.86
CA ALA A 28 -14.30 17.70 20.48
C ALA A 28 -13.65 18.17 19.16
N LEU A 29 -14.47 18.54 18.16
CA LEU A 29 -13.99 19.10 16.90
C LEU A 29 -13.34 20.49 17.07
N ALA A 30 -13.84 21.31 18.00
CA ALA A 30 -13.27 22.62 18.30
C ALA A 30 -11.97 22.53 19.12
N SER A 31 -11.85 21.56 20.04
CA SER A 31 -10.66 21.34 20.86
C SER A 31 -9.48 20.73 20.08
N ASN A 32 -9.72 20.03 18.98
CA ASN A 32 -8.66 19.48 18.11
C ASN A 32 -7.85 20.54 17.35
N SER A 33 -8.22 21.82 17.41
CA SER A 33 -7.48 22.87 16.72
C SER A 33 -6.24 23.37 17.46
N ASN A 34 -5.95 22.90 18.69
CA ASN A 34 -4.92 23.53 19.54
C ASN A 34 -4.00 22.62 20.37
N ASN A 35 -3.84 21.32 20.08
CA ASN A 35 -2.84 20.50 20.79
C ASN A 35 -2.01 19.60 19.86
N LYS A 36 -0.72 19.96 19.73
CA LYS A 36 0.34 19.07 19.25
C LYS A 36 0.75 18.13 20.37
N THR A 37 0.14 16.95 20.48
CA THR A 37 0.72 15.66 20.91
C THR A 37 -0.40 14.67 21.28
N GLN A 38 -0.21 13.40 20.91
CA GLN A 38 -0.77 12.16 21.51
C GLN A 38 -1.65 11.25 20.61
N THR A 39 -1.17 10.00 20.53
CA THR A 39 -1.86 8.69 20.58
C THR A 39 -2.89 8.31 19.50
N GLN A 40 -2.52 7.27 18.75
CA GLN A 40 -3.14 6.68 17.55
C GLN A 40 -4.35 5.75 17.79
N THR A 41 -5.27 6.04 18.72
CA THR A 41 -6.40 5.10 18.96
C THR A 41 -7.80 5.63 18.75
N GLN A 42 -8.02 6.87 18.31
CA GLN A 42 -9.38 7.36 18.00
C GLN A 42 -9.40 8.36 16.83
N ALA A 43 -9.18 7.90 15.60
CA ALA A 43 -9.36 8.68 14.38
C ALA A 43 -10.26 7.97 13.35
N HIS A 44 -11.43 7.49 13.76
CA HIS A 44 -12.48 7.02 12.84
C HIS A 44 -13.43 8.15 12.40
N ALA A 45 -12.85 9.34 12.15
CA ALA A 45 -13.50 10.43 11.42
C ALA A 45 -12.67 10.77 10.17
N GLN A 46 -12.72 9.86 9.19
CA GLN A 46 -12.67 10.14 7.74
C GLN A 46 -11.53 11.03 7.21
N ALA A 47 -10.29 10.85 7.62
CA ALA A 47 -9.17 11.23 6.76
C ALA A 47 -8.96 10.14 5.70
N THR A 48 -8.67 10.50 4.45
CA THR A 48 -8.19 9.53 3.44
C THR A 48 -6.91 8.88 3.98
N LYS A 49 -6.87 7.54 4.02
CA LYS A 49 -5.67 6.80 4.43
C LYS A 49 -4.50 7.19 3.52
N LEU A 50 -3.33 7.40 4.13
CA LEU A 50 -2.12 7.71 3.38
C LEU A 50 -1.68 6.50 2.55
N THR A 51 -1.45 6.75 1.28
CA THR A 51 -0.91 5.79 0.32
C THR A 51 0.61 5.82 0.27
N TYR A 52 1.22 6.86 0.86
CA TYR A 52 2.65 7.16 0.80
C TYR A 52 3.17 7.38 -0.63
N MET A 53 2.25 7.60 -1.56
CA MET A 53 2.52 8.11 -2.89
C MET A 53 2.04 9.56 -2.89
N GLN A 54 2.95 10.49 -2.60
CA GLN A 54 2.60 11.90 -2.37
C GLN A 54 1.67 12.50 -3.46
N PRO A 55 1.89 12.28 -4.77
CA PRO A 55 0.96 12.78 -5.78
C PRO A 55 -0.46 12.20 -5.67
N LEU A 56 -0.58 10.93 -5.28
CA LEU A 56 -1.86 10.27 -5.06
C LEU A 56 -2.55 10.77 -3.78
N ASP A 57 -1.79 10.96 -2.70
CA ASP A 57 -2.29 11.50 -1.43
C ASP A 57 -2.83 12.93 -1.60
N ASP A 58 -2.11 13.77 -2.34
CA ASP A 58 -2.53 15.14 -2.66
C ASP A 58 -3.84 15.17 -3.46
N ILE A 59 -3.96 14.29 -4.47
CA ILE A 59 -5.19 14.16 -5.27
C ILE A 59 -6.34 13.64 -4.40
N ALA A 60 -6.10 12.63 -3.56
CA ALA A 60 -7.10 12.06 -2.66
C ALA A 60 -7.59 13.09 -1.63
N ALA A 61 -6.69 13.89 -1.08
CA ALA A 61 -7.02 14.98 -0.17
C ALA A 61 -7.89 16.06 -0.86
N ARG A 62 -7.55 16.45 -2.10
CA ARG A 62 -8.38 17.39 -2.88
C ARG A 62 -9.76 16.82 -3.20
N HIS A 63 -9.84 15.54 -3.58
CA HIS A 63 -11.10 14.84 -3.78
C HIS A 63 -11.95 14.86 -2.50
N PHE A 64 -11.39 14.40 -1.38
CA PHE A 64 -12.10 14.35 -0.09
C PHE A 64 -12.56 15.74 0.34
N ASN A 65 -11.72 16.77 0.18
CA ASN A 65 -12.10 18.13 0.51
C ASN A 65 -13.33 18.62 -0.28
N ALA A 66 -13.42 18.24 -1.56
CA ALA A 66 -14.50 18.64 -2.45
C ALA A 66 -15.79 17.82 -2.28
N THR A 67 -15.68 16.50 -2.04
CA THR A 67 -16.84 15.59 -2.09
C THR A 67 -17.25 15.04 -0.72
N LYS A 68 -16.35 15.10 0.27
CA LYS A 68 -16.44 14.39 1.56
C LYS A 68 -16.59 12.87 1.41
N ALA A 69 -16.32 12.31 0.22
CA ALA A 69 -16.29 10.87 0.00
C ALA A 69 -14.88 10.34 0.29
N ALA A 70 -14.79 9.40 1.22
CA ALA A 70 -13.55 8.71 1.55
C ALA A 70 -13.20 7.65 0.50
N GLY A 71 -11.93 7.24 0.47
CA GLY A 71 -11.43 6.17 -0.38
C GLY A 71 -11.08 6.60 -1.80
N ILE A 72 -10.24 5.79 -2.44
CA ILE A 72 -9.75 6.02 -3.80
C ILE A 72 -10.50 5.09 -4.75
N SER A 73 -11.14 5.65 -5.79
CA SER A 73 -11.86 4.85 -6.80
C SER A 73 -11.20 5.01 -8.15
N ILE A 74 -10.59 3.93 -8.63
CA ILE A 74 -9.71 3.86 -9.80
C ILE A 74 -10.46 3.20 -10.97
N SER A 75 -10.27 3.73 -12.17
CA SER A 75 -10.79 3.21 -13.43
C SER A 75 -9.69 3.14 -14.50
N GLY A 76 -10.00 2.49 -15.62
CA GLY A 76 -9.03 2.27 -16.69
C GLY A 76 -8.07 1.11 -16.39
N ARG A 77 -6.79 1.26 -16.75
CA ARG A 77 -5.72 0.27 -16.58
C ARG A 77 -5.14 0.27 -15.16
N HIS A 78 -6.01 0.10 -14.17
CA HIS A 78 -5.75 0.27 -12.75
C HIS A 78 -4.68 -0.65 -12.14
N LEU A 79 -4.46 -1.86 -12.69
CA LEU A 79 -3.56 -2.85 -12.09
C LEU A 79 -2.13 -2.33 -11.89
N ALA A 80 -1.60 -1.55 -12.84
CA ALA A 80 -0.25 -0.99 -12.72
C ALA A 80 -0.10 -0.08 -11.48
N LEU A 81 -1.08 0.80 -11.25
CA LEU A 81 -1.10 1.66 -10.08
C LEU A 81 -1.29 0.85 -8.79
N LEU A 82 -2.13 -0.19 -8.83
CA LEU A 82 -2.32 -1.08 -7.68
C LEU A 82 -1.02 -1.81 -7.31
N TYR A 83 -0.29 -2.36 -8.28
CA TYR A 83 0.98 -3.04 -8.01
C TYR A 83 2.00 -2.10 -7.38
N LYS A 84 2.14 -0.87 -7.90
CA LYS A 84 3.03 0.15 -7.32
C LYS A 84 2.60 0.53 -5.90
N LEU A 85 1.32 0.82 -5.70
CA LEU A 85 0.75 1.17 -4.40
C LEU A 85 0.97 0.06 -3.36
N ILE A 86 0.60 -1.17 -3.69
CA ILE A 86 0.69 -2.30 -2.77
C ILE A 86 2.17 -2.57 -2.44
N SER A 87 3.07 -2.50 -3.42
CA SER A 87 4.51 -2.68 -3.20
C SER A 87 5.07 -1.63 -2.24
N ILE A 88 4.66 -0.36 -2.36
CA ILE A 88 5.03 0.71 -1.40
C ILE A 88 4.54 0.37 0.01
N LEU A 89 3.25 0.02 0.15
CA LEU A 89 2.63 -0.21 1.46
C LEU A 89 3.29 -1.36 2.22
N VAL A 90 3.62 -2.48 1.55
CA VAL A 90 4.12 -3.69 2.25
C VAL A 90 5.64 -3.73 2.44
N SER A 91 6.37 -2.84 1.79
CA SER A 91 7.84 -2.74 1.87
C SER A 91 8.28 -1.75 2.96
N PRO A 92 9.56 -1.78 3.38
CA PRO A 92 10.13 -0.70 4.18
C PRO A 92 9.98 0.65 3.45
N PRO A 93 9.75 1.75 4.19
CA PRO A 93 9.67 1.83 5.65
C PRO A 93 8.27 1.53 6.23
N HIS A 94 7.27 1.24 5.40
CA HIS A 94 5.86 1.23 5.79
C HIS A 94 5.39 -0.09 6.41
N LEU A 95 5.83 -1.21 5.85
CA LEU A 95 5.64 -2.55 6.41
C LEU A 95 4.18 -2.88 6.80
N TYR A 96 3.20 -2.46 6.01
CA TYR A 96 1.80 -2.80 6.23
C TYR A 96 1.44 -4.23 5.83
N ALA A 97 0.28 -4.69 6.33
CA ALA A 97 -0.49 -5.79 5.76
C ALA A 97 -1.70 -5.25 4.97
N VAL A 98 -2.03 -5.88 3.85
CA VAL A 98 -3.10 -5.44 2.92
C VAL A 98 -3.98 -6.62 2.51
N LEU A 99 -5.30 -6.41 2.49
CA LEU A 99 -6.25 -7.35 1.89
C LEU A 99 -6.61 -6.91 0.47
N ILE A 100 -6.65 -7.86 -0.45
CA ILE A 100 -7.12 -7.70 -1.82
C ILE A 100 -8.30 -8.62 -2.04
N ILE A 101 -9.46 -8.04 -2.35
CA ILE A 101 -10.64 -8.78 -2.82
C ILE A 101 -10.66 -8.69 -4.34
N ASP A 102 -10.23 -9.75 -5.01
CA ASP A 102 -10.10 -9.82 -6.46
C ASP A 102 -11.29 -10.58 -7.07
N LEU A 103 -12.32 -9.81 -7.47
CA LEU A 103 -13.55 -10.31 -8.07
C LEU A 103 -13.38 -10.69 -9.55
N GLU A 104 -12.33 -10.19 -10.19
CA GLU A 104 -12.08 -10.41 -11.62
C GLU A 104 -11.05 -11.51 -11.89
N GLY A 105 -10.34 -11.96 -10.85
CA GLY A 105 -9.27 -12.94 -10.97
C GLY A 105 -8.04 -12.42 -11.72
N ARG A 106 -7.86 -11.08 -11.78
CA ARG A 106 -6.83 -10.44 -12.60
C ARG A 106 -5.63 -9.94 -11.78
N PHE A 107 -5.76 -9.90 -10.46
CA PHE A 107 -4.65 -9.50 -9.61
C PHE A 107 -3.62 -10.64 -9.56
N ASP A 108 -2.36 -10.32 -9.86
CA ASP A 108 -1.24 -11.25 -9.87
C ASP A 108 -0.14 -10.77 -8.91
N ALA A 109 0.01 -11.48 -7.80
CA ALA A 109 0.96 -11.10 -6.75
C ALA A 109 2.43 -11.17 -7.23
N THR A 110 2.75 -11.90 -8.31
CA THR A 110 4.12 -11.96 -8.83
C THR A 110 4.56 -10.67 -9.52
N ARG A 111 3.63 -9.74 -9.77
CA ARG A 111 3.91 -8.41 -10.34
C ARG A 111 4.24 -7.35 -9.27
N LEU A 112 4.19 -7.72 -8.00
CA LEU A 112 4.66 -6.85 -6.93
C LEU A 112 6.19 -6.78 -6.98
N THR A 113 6.74 -5.58 -6.81
CA THR A 113 8.19 -5.33 -6.86
C THR A 113 8.86 -5.43 -5.50
N CYS A 114 8.10 -5.77 -4.45
CA CYS A 114 8.62 -5.99 -3.12
C CYS A 114 9.30 -7.36 -2.98
N SER A 115 10.20 -7.49 -2.00
CA SER A 115 10.84 -8.79 -1.76
C SER A 115 9.81 -9.86 -1.37
N PRO A 116 10.09 -11.16 -1.61
CA PRO A 116 9.17 -12.24 -1.28
C PRO A 116 8.76 -12.28 0.20
N SER A 117 9.64 -11.81 1.11
CA SER A 117 9.35 -11.72 2.54
C SER A 117 8.31 -10.64 2.87
N HIS A 118 8.11 -9.64 2.00
CA HIS A 118 7.06 -8.64 2.11
C HIS A 118 5.76 -9.10 1.42
N THR A 119 5.85 -9.86 0.33
CA THR A 119 4.66 -10.37 -0.39
C THR A 119 3.75 -11.24 0.47
N ARG A 120 4.30 -11.96 1.47
CA ARG A 120 3.51 -12.79 2.41
C ARG A 120 2.49 -12.01 3.25
N HIS A 121 2.56 -10.67 3.24
CA HIS A 121 1.66 -9.78 3.97
C HIS A 121 0.57 -9.18 3.07
N VAL A 122 0.50 -9.63 1.82
CA VAL A 122 -0.58 -9.35 0.87
C VAL A 122 -1.51 -10.55 0.84
N TYR A 123 -2.72 -10.37 1.36
CA TYR A 123 -3.74 -11.41 1.40
C TYR A 123 -4.67 -11.23 0.21
N VAL A 124 -4.90 -12.28 -0.58
CA VAL A 124 -5.77 -12.22 -1.77
C VAL A 124 -6.94 -13.17 -1.58
N GLN A 125 -8.16 -12.62 -1.62
CA GLN A 125 -9.41 -13.37 -1.64
C GLN A 125 -10.04 -13.26 -3.01
N ARG A 126 -10.46 -14.39 -3.59
CA ARG A 126 -11.15 -14.46 -4.89
C ARG A 126 -12.52 -15.12 -4.74
N PRO A 127 -13.56 -14.37 -4.34
CA PRO A 127 -14.91 -14.89 -4.22
C PRO A 127 -15.42 -15.34 -5.59
N ALA A 128 -15.97 -16.55 -5.68
CA ALA A 128 -16.51 -17.07 -6.94
C ALA A 128 -17.74 -16.28 -7.46
N ARG A 129 -18.49 -15.66 -6.54
CA ARG A 129 -19.61 -14.76 -6.80
C ARG A 129 -19.67 -13.74 -5.67
N SER A 130 -20.05 -12.51 -6.00
CA SER A 130 -20.26 -11.46 -4.99
C SER A 130 -21.44 -10.58 -5.38
N SER A 131 -22.46 -10.52 -4.52
CA SER A 131 -23.40 -9.39 -4.54
C SER A 131 -22.75 -8.17 -3.86
N PRO A 132 -23.26 -6.95 -4.10
CA PRO A 132 -22.80 -5.76 -3.38
C PRO A 132 -22.92 -5.88 -1.84
N GLU A 133 -23.93 -6.58 -1.34
CA GLU A 133 -24.12 -6.84 0.09
C GLU A 133 -23.03 -7.77 0.63
N GLN A 134 -22.73 -8.85 -0.10
CA GLN A 134 -21.66 -9.78 0.26
C GLN A 134 -20.30 -9.11 0.24
N LEU A 135 -20.03 -8.26 -0.75
CA LEU A 135 -18.80 -7.49 -0.81
C LEU A 135 -18.66 -6.54 0.38
N ARG A 136 -19.75 -5.85 0.77
CA ARG A 136 -19.76 -4.99 1.97
C ARG A 136 -19.51 -5.79 3.25
N ALA A 137 -20.09 -6.98 3.37
CA ALA A 137 -19.84 -7.87 4.49
C ALA A 137 -18.37 -8.32 4.54
N LEU A 138 -17.79 -8.74 3.42
CA LEU A 138 -16.37 -9.11 3.33
C LEU A 138 -15.44 -7.96 3.73
N VAL A 139 -15.72 -6.74 3.27
CA VAL A 139 -14.93 -5.56 3.64
C VAL A 139 -15.10 -5.22 5.13
N ALA A 140 -16.29 -5.37 5.69
CA ALA A 140 -16.54 -5.14 7.12
C ALA A 140 -15.86 -6.20 8.02
N GLU A 141 -15.75 -7.44 7.55
CA GLU A 141 -15.10 -8.54 8.26
C GLU A 141 -13.57 -8.56 8.09
N ALA A 142 -13.05 -7.87 7.07
CA ALA A 142 -11.63 -7.86 6.70
C ALA A 142 -10.70 -7.55 7.86
N GLU A 143 -11.05 -6.53 8.66
CA GLU A 143 -10.28 -6.12 9.84
C GLU A 143 -10.17 -7.27 10.84
N GLY A 144 -11.30 -7.88 11.20
CA GLY A 144 -11.34 -8.95 12.19
C GLY A 144 -10.55 -10.17 11.75
N VAL A 145 -10.66 -10.54 10.48
CA VAL A 145 -9.90 -11.67 9.90
C VAL A 145 -8.39 -11.38 9.89
N LEU A 146 -7.98 -10.15 9.56
CA LEU A 146 -6.55 -9.83 9.48
C LEU A 146 -5.89 -9.50 10.81
N LEU A 147 -6.64 -9.00 11.79
CA LEU A 147 -6.10 -8.71 13.12
C LEU A 147 -6.14 -9.93 14.06
N TYR A 148 -7.14 -10.81 13.90
CA TYR A 148 -7.39 -11.89 14.86
C TYR A 148 -7.46 -13.28 14.23
N GLY A 149 -7.45 -13.40 12.91
CA GLY A 149 -7.51 -14.68 12.23
C GLY A 149 -6.15 -15.36 12.12
N ASP A 150 -6.13 -16.69 12.29
CA ASP A 150 -4.93 -17.52 12.16
C ASP A 150 -4.22 -17.36 10.81
N VAL A 151 -4.99 -17.06 9.75
CA VAL A 151 -4.49 -16.86 8.40
C VAL A 151 -3.52 -15.68 8.30
N ALA A 152 -3.64 -14.69 9.19
CA ALA A 152 -2.84 -13.48 9.18
C ALA A 152 -1.72 -13.48 10.24
N GLN A 153 -1.47 -14.62 10.89
CA GLN A 153 -0.46 -14.73 11.95
C GLN A 153 0.94 -14.30 11.50
N ALA A 154 1.29 -14.52 10.23
CA ALA A 154 2.55 -14.06 9.66
C ALA A 154 2.71 -12.53 9.70
N SER A 155 1.60 -11.79 9.77
CA SER A 155 1.53 -10.32 9.83
C SER A 155 1.33 -9.76 11.25
N ALA A 156 1.39 -10.56 12.32
CA ALA A 156 1.06 -10.10 13.68
C ALA A 156 1.88 -8.88 14.19
N GLY A 157 3.05 -8.62 13.61
CA GLY A 157 3.89 -7.46 13.91
C GLY A 157 3.70 -6.25 12.98
N ARG A 158 2.70 -6.26 12.10
CA ARG A 158 2.43 -5.21 11.12
C ARG A 158 1.08 -4.58 11.36
N GLU A 159 1.01 -3.27 11.14
CA GLU A 159 -0.27 -2.57 11.09
C GLU A 159 -1.06 -3.02 9.85
N TRP A 160 -2.38 -3.13 9.99
CA TRP A 160 -3.27 -3.34 8.86
C TRP A 160 -3.58 -2.00 8.20
N TRP A 161 -3.25 -1.88 6.91
CA TRP A 161 -3.53 -0.66 6.17
C TRP A 161 -4.99 -0.55 5.76
N GLY A 162 -5.56 -1.59 5.15
CA GLY A 162 -6.89 -1.53 4.57
C GLY A 162 -7.21 -2.61 3.55
N THR A 163 -8.32 -2.40 2.84
CA THR A 163 -8.83 -3.31 1.80
C THR A 163 -8.82 -2.66 0.42
N VAL A 164 -8.20 -3.37 -0.53
CA VAL A 164 -8.23 -3.06 -1.96
C VAL A 164 -9.23 -4.00 -2.64
N VAL A 165 -10.20 -3.44 -3.36
CA VAL A 165 -11.18 -4.22 -4.11
C VAL A 165 -10.90 -4.09 -5.60
N VAL A 166 -10.68 -5.22 -6.27
CA VAL A 166 -10.46 -5.31 -7.72
C VAL A 166 -11.69 -5.92 -8.37
N GLY A 167 -12.37 -5.12 -9.19
CA GLY A 167 -13.69 -5.43 -9.73
C GLY A 167 -14.83 -4.95 -8.83
N GLY A 168 -16.01 -4.74 -9.41
CA GLY A 168 -17.21 -4.33 -8.67
C GLY A 168 -17.32 -2.81 -8.44
N LEU A 169 -18.19 -2.40 -7.52
CA LEU A 169 -18.53 -1.00 -7.26
C LEU A 169 -18.25 -0.61 -5.80
N GLY A 170 -17.36 0.37 -5.61
CA GLY A 170 -17.37 1.31 -4.48
C GLY A 170 -17.26 0.73 -3.06
N ALA A 171 -16.44 -0.30 -2.86
CA ALA A 171 -16.16 -0.84 -1.53
C ALA A 171 -14.65 -0.83 -1.23
N GLY A 172 -14.28 -0.72 0.05
CA GLY A 172 -12.90 -0.71 0.52
C GLY A 172 -12.26 0.68 0.57
N ASP A 173 -10.99 0.71 1.01
CA ASP A 173 -10.17 1.92 1.06
C ASP A 173 -9.70 2.33 -0.34
N VAL A 174 -9.44 1.33 -1.20
CA VAL A 174 -9.19 1.49 -2.63
C VAL A 174 -10.14 0.56 -3.37
N SER A 175 -10.85 1.10 -4.36
CA SER A 175 -11.67 0.31 -5.29
C SER A 175 -11.16 0.53 -6.70
N ALA A 176 -11.10 -0.55 -7.49
CA ALA A 176 -10.70 -0.50 -8.88
C ALA A 176 -11.75 -1.21 -9.73
N GLY A 177 -12.30 -0.52 -10.72
CA GLY A 177 -13.37 -1.07 -11.55
C GLY A 177 -13.64 -0.28 -12.81
N TRP A 178 -14.75 -0.58 -13.48
CA TRP A 178 -15.15 0.13 -14.70
C TRP A 178 -15.56 1.59 -14.43
N LYS A 179 -15.92 1.92 -13.19
CA LYS A 179 -16.28 3.27 -12.75
C LYS A 179 -15.40 3.67 -11.58
N GLY A 180 -14.75 4.83 -11.72
CA GLY A 180 -13.89 5.44 -10.71
C GLY A 180 -13.64 6.90 -11.05
N TRP A 181 -13.26 7.68 -10.05
CA TRP A 181 -13.01 9.12 -10.20
C TRP A 181 -11.55 9.42 -10.57
N LEU A 182 -10.65 8.46 -10.35
CA LEU A 182 -9.26 8.45 -10.79
C LEU A 182 -9.13 7.51 -11.99
N ARG A 183 -8.48 7.94 -13.06
CA ARG A 183 -8.32 7.14 -14.29
C ARG A 183 -6.85 6.87 -14.54
N VAL A 184 -6.52 5.61 -14.84
CA VAL A 184 -5.17 5.18 -15.21
C VAL A 184 -5.17 4.76 -16.67
N ASP A 185 -4.30 5.35 -17.47
CA ASP A 185 -4.04 4.97 -18.86
C ASP A 185 -2.52 4.86 -19.08
N ARG A 186 -2.10 4.32 -20.23
CA ARG A 186 -0.69 4.46 -20.63
C ARG A 186 -0.40 5.92 -20.90
N GLU A 187 0.80 6.36 -20.52
CA GLU A 187 1.29 7.69 -20.86
C GLU A 187 1.20 7.90 -22.37
N HIS A 188 0.87 9.13 -22.78
CA HIS A 188 0.65 9.43 -24.18
C HIS A 188 1.95 9.27 -24.97
N VAL A 189 1.98 8.27 -25.85
CA VAL A 189 3.05 8.08 -26.83
C VAL A 189 2.68 8.83 -28.09
N ARG A 190 3.59 9.68 -28.57
CA ARG A 190 3.40 10.47 -29.80
C ARG A 190 2.89 9.59 -30.93
N GLU A 191 1.78 10.02 -31.55
CA GLU A 191 1.16 9.34 -32.67
C GLU A 191 2.10 9.28 -33.89
N PHE A 192 1.74 8.47 -34.89
CA PHE A 192 2.44 8.51 -36.17
C PHE A 192 2.34 9.91 -36.79
N ALA A 193 3.40 10.35 -37.47
CA ALA A 193 3.37 11.62 -38.17
C ALA A 193 2.26 11.62 -39.23
N LEU A 194 1.50 12.72 -39.31
CA LEU A 194 0.50 12.91 -40.35
C LEU A 194 1.17 12.79 -41.73
N GLY A 195 0.73 11.83 -42.54
CA GLY A 195 1.27 11.56 -43.88
C GLY A 195 2.22 10.37 -43.98
N ILE A 196 2.46 9.62 -42.89
CA ILE A 196 3.18 8.34 -43.00
C ILE A 196 2.35 7.33 -43.78
N SER A 197 2.99 6.56 -44.66
CA SER A 197 2.34 5.44 -45.32
C SER A 197 2.15 4.25 -44.38
N ALA A 198 1.21 3.36 -44.71
CA ALA A 198 0.98 2.14 -43.91
C ALA A 198 2.22 1.21 -43.88
N GLU A 199 3.00 1.20 -44.96
CA GLU A 199 4.21 0.38 -45.11
C GLU A 199 5.34 0.92 -44.22
N GLU A 200 5.58 2.23 -44.26
CA GLU A 200 6.53 2.91 -43.35
C GLU A 200 6.11 2.78 -41.87
N ALA A 201 4.81 2.82 -41.58
CA ALA A 201 4.30 2.60 -40.22
C ALA A 201 4.56 1.17 -39.74
N PHE A 202 4.51 0.17 -40.63
CA PHE A 202 4.80 -1.22 -40.32
C PHE A 202 6.29 -1.46 -40.06
N GLU A 203 7.17 -0.84 -40.85
CA GLU A 203 8.63 -0.87 -40.63
C GLU A 203 9.03 -0.26 -39.28
N GLN A 204 8.29 0.76 -38.82
CA GLN A 204 8.51 1.41 -37.54
C GLN A 204 7.84 0.69 -36.35
N ARG A 205 7.05 -0.37 -36.59
CA ARG A 205 6.26 -1.05 -35.55
C ARG A 205 7.10 -1.55 -34.38
N GLY A 206 8.25 -2.18 -34.66
CA GLY A 206 9.13 -2.71 -33.62
C GLY A 206 9.63 -1.61 -32.68
N ARG A 207 10.28 -0.58 -33.23
CA ARG A 207 10.78 0.57 -32.45
C ARG A 207 9.66 1.28 -31.69
N ARG A 208 8.46 1.39 -32.27
CA ARG A 208 7.32 2.00 -31.57
C ARG A 208 6.79 1.13 -30.46
N GLN A 209 6.81 -0.19 -30.62
CA GLN A 209 6.45 -1.10 -29.54
C GLN A 209 7.39 -0.89 -28.35
N ASP A 210 8.70 -0.76 -28.60
CA ASP A 210 9.69 -0.47 -27.55
C ASP A 210 9.40 0.87 -26.85
N VAL A 211 9.08 1.93 -27.61
CA VAL A 211 8.69 3.24 -27.05
C VAL A 211 7.40 3.16 -26.24
N VAL A 212 6.42 2.37 -26.70
CA VAL A 212 5.16 2.16 -25.97
C VAL A 212 5.41 1.36 -24.70
N ASP A 213 6.23 0.32 -24.75
CA ASP A 213 6.53 -0.52 -23.61
C ASP A 213 7.30 0.26 -22.55
N ALA A 214 8.25 1.12 -22.97
CA ALA A 214 8.96 2.06 -22.12
C ALA A 214 8.10 3.24 -21.62
N ALA A 215 6.96 3.52 -22.26
CA ALA A 215 6.08 4.60 -21.84
C ALA A 215 5.45 4.27 -20.49
N GLY A 216 5.49 5.24 -19.58
CA GLY A 216 4.96 5.10 -18.24
C GLY A 216 3.45 5.03 -18.19
N TRP A 217 2.93 5.28 -17.00
CA TRP A 217 1.51 5.30 -16.71
C TRP A 217 1.08 6.72 -16.38
N ALA A 218 -0.07 7.14 -16.90
CA ALA A 218 -0.67 8.42 -16.59
C ALA A 218 -1.89 8.21 -15.70
N VAL A 219 -1.91 8.91 -14.57
CA VAL A 219 -3.01 8.96 -13.62
C VAL A 219 -3.68 10.32 -13.74
N THR A 220 -4.99 10.36 -13.97
CA THR A 220 -5.74 11.59 -14.22
C THR A 220 -7.07 11.63 -13.48
N SER A 221 -7.46 12.80 -13.01
CA SER A 221 -8.76 13.07 -12.40
C SER A 221 -9.09 14.56 -12.55
N GLN A 222 -10.31 14.96 -12.16
CA GLN A 222 -10.65 16.38 -12.08
C GLN A 222 -9.90 17.16 -10.98
N TRP A 223 -9.21 16.47 -10.06
CA TRP A 223 -8.41 17.09 -9.00
C TRP A 223 -6.90 17.02 -9.27
N GLY A 224 -6.50 16.69 -10.50
CA GLY A 224 -5.10 16.63 -10.93
C GLY A 224 -4.70 15.25 -11.44
N GLY A 225 -3.40 15.11 -11.72
CA GLY A 225 -2.82 13.90 -12.26
C GLY A 225 -1.31 13.86 -12.08
N PHE A 226 -0.73 12.69 -12.33
CA PHE A 226 0.71 12.44 -12.28
C PHE A 226 1.07 11.28 -13.20
N THR A 227 2.35 11.12 -13.51
CA THR A 227 2.88 9.97 -14.24
C THR A 227 3.79 9.13 -13.35
N PHE A 228 3.93 7.84 -13.66
CA PHE A 228 4.84 6.96 -12.95
C PHE A 228 5.33 5.80 -13.84
N ASN A 229 6.52 5.28 -13.55
CA ASN A 229 7.06 4.06 -14.17
C ASN A 229 7.02 2.87 -13.18
N GLU A 230 7.06 1.66 -13.73
CA GLU A 230 7.12 0.41 -12.95
C GLU A 230 8.51 0.13 -12.37
N GLU A 231 9.58 0.67 -12.98
CA GLU A 231 10.98 0.35 -12.70
C GLU A 231 11.75 1.45 -11.93
N GLU A 232 11.08 2.27 -11.11
CA GLU A 232 11.82 3.14 -10.17
C GLU A 232 12.44 2.26 -9.07
N HIS A 233 13.53 1.58 -9.41
CA HIS A 233 14.47 1.01 -8.46
C HIS A 233 15.09 2.17 -7.68
N GLY A 234 14.82 2.23 -6.38
CA GLY A 234 15.65 3.00 -5.47
C GLY A 234 17.07 2.46 -5.58
N GLU A 235 17.94 3.23 -6.21
CA GLU A 235 19.38 3.10 -6.08
C GLU A 235 19.73 3.44 -4.63
N ASP A 236 19.68 2.48 -3.71
CA ASP A 236 20.21 2.63 -2.36
C ASP A 236 20.58 1.24 -1.80
N GLU A 237 21.60 0.61 -2.39
CA GLU A 237 22.42 -0.41 -1.71
C GLU A 237 23.75 -0.62 -2.48
N HIS A 238 24.54 0.44 -2.62
CA HIS A 238 25.98 0.34 -2.87
C HIS A 238 26.71 1.31 -1.94
N GLY A 239 26.77 0.94 -0.66
CA GLY A 239 27.85 1.39 0.23
C GLY A 239 29.03 0.47 -0.01
N GLU A 240 29.91 0.88 -0.93
CA GLU A 240 31.13 0.18 -1.30
C GLU A 240 32.05 -0.01 -0.09
N ASP A 241 32.45 -1.25 0.13
CA ASP A 241 33.73 -1.61 0.73
C ASP A 241 34.84 -1.05 -0.17
N GLU A 242 35.60 -0.04 0.27
CA GLU A 242 36.95 0.16 -0.25
C GLU A 242 37.95 0.52 0.85
N HIS A 243 39.05 -0.22 0.79
CA HIS A 243 40.24 -0.19 1.61
C HIS A 243 40.98 1.15 1.54
N GLY A 244 41.45 1.62 2.69
CA GLY A 244 42.62 2.50 2.78
C GLY A 244 43.75 1.74 3.47
N GLU A 245 44.64 1.16 2.67
CA GLU A 245 46.01 0.87 3.09
C GLU A 245 46.74 2.21 3.25
N ASP A 246 47.40 2.43 4.37
CA ASP A 246 48.57 3.32 4.43
C ASP A 246 49.57 2.75 5.44
N GLU A 247 50.77 2.53 4.92
CA GLU A 247 51.98 2.04 5.58
C GLU A 247 52.57 3.07 6.56
N HIS A 248 53.38 2.54 7.50
CA HIS A 248 54.52 3.13 8.25
C HIS A 248 54.44 2.68 9.73
N GLY A 249 55.43 2.06 10.35
CA GLY A 249 56.78 1.65 10.02
C GLY A 249 57.50 1.36 11.34
N GLU A 250 58.40 0.37 11.33
CA GLU A 250 59.52 0.15 12.29
C GLU A 250 59.09 -0.22 13.74
N GLU A 251 59.75 -1.08 14.53
CA GLU A 251 61.17 -1.46 14.68
C GLU A 251 61.25 -2.89 15.30
N GLU A 252 62.39 -3.57 15.04
CA GLU A 252 63.21 -4.40 15.96
C GLU A 252 62.53 -5.52 16.80
N GLU A 253 63.09 -6.68 17.12
CA GLU A 253 64.41 -7.32 17.08
C GLU A 253 64.05 -8.78 17.49
N ASP A 254 64.53 -9.85 16.85
CA ASP A 254 65.77 -10.55 17.19
C ASP A 254 65.49 -12.04 17.52
N VAL A 255 66.55 -12.84 17.40
CA VAL A 255 66.77 -14.15 18.02
C VAL A 255 66.24 -15.43 17.32
N ALA A 256 67.20 -16.05 16.61
CA ALA A 256 67.64 -17.45 16.73
C ALA A 256 66.69 -18.58 16.24
N GLU A 257 67.09 -19.36 15.23
CA GLU A 257 68.00 -20.52 15.32
C GLU A 257 67.26 -21.83 15.60
N GLY A 258 67.64 -22.88 14.86
CA GLY A 258 67.31 -24.26 15.21
C GLY A 258 66.20 -24.86 14.35
N SER A 259 66.54 -25.49 13.23
CA SER A 259 66.84 -26.94 13.19
C SER A 259 65.62 -27.85 13.31
N ARG A 260 65.60 -28.79 12.35
CA ARG A 260 65.11 -30.17 12.43
C ARG A 260 63.61 -30.38 12.26
N GLU A 261 63.19 -31.03 11.18
CA GLU A 261 63.28 -32.49 10.90
C GLU A 261 61.86 -33.05 11.08
N ARG A 262 61.18 -33.25 9.95
CA ARG A 262 60.71 -34.55 9.44
C ARG A 262 59.70 -35.27 10.33
N ASP A 263 58.77 -35.89 9.60
CA ASP A 263 58.20 -37.20 9.92
C ASP A 263 57.11 -37.25 10.99
N LEU A 264 55.83 -37.34 10.57
CA LEU A 264 55.16 -38.59 10.19
C LEU A 264 53.63 -38.42 10.25
N ARG A 265 52.97 -38.99 9.22
CA ARG A 265 51.72 -39.79 9.23
C ARG A 265 50.70 -39.45 10.33
N GLY A 266 49.49 -39.03 9.99
CA GLY A 266 48.55 -39.86 9.23
C GLY A 266 47.72 -40.70 10.21
N LEU A 267 46.56 -40.17 10.60
CA LEU A 267 45.23 -40.80 10.72
C LEU A 267 44.27 -39.79 11.37
#